data_AF-A0A2E6P6E4-F1
#
_entry.id   AF-A0A2E6P6E4-F1
#
_cell.length_a   1.000
_cell.length_b   1.000
_cell.length_c   1.000
_cell.angle_alpha   90.00
_cell.angle_beta   90.00
_cell.angle_gamma   90.00
#
_symmetry.space_group_name_H-M   'P 1'
#
loop_
_entity.id
_entity.type
_entity.pdbx_description
1 polymer ?
#
loop_
_entity_poly.entity_id
_entity_poly.type
_entity_poly.pdbx_seq_one_letter_code
_entity_poly.pdbx_strand_id
1 'polypeptide(L)'
;MPTYSFINNKTKEEFTEFMSMSEKDKYLKKNKHIKQTLKTINIISGTGGIRNDSGWKEVQSKIAERNPGTPFASQHGKASTKDIKTRQVLKKHGILPK
;
A
#
# COMPACT_ATOMS: atom_id res chain seq x y z
N MET A 1 24.20 16.42 -2.80
CA MET A 1 23.64 17.12 -3.98
C MET A 1 22.70 16.16 -4.70
N PRO A 2 21.54 16.62 -5.18
CA PRO A 2 20.58 15.78 -5.90
C PRO A 2 21.02 15.50 -7.34
N THR A 3 20.56 14.37 -7.89
CA THR A 3 20.75 14.00 -9.30
C THR A 3 19.47 14.33 -10.07
N TYR A 4 19.58 14.99 -11.21
CA TYR A 4 18.44 15.33 -12.05
C TYR A 4 18.59 14.74 -13.45
N SER A 5 17.52 14.14 -13.95
CA SER A 5 17.42 13.68 -15.33
C SER A 5 16.71 14.73 -16.19
N PHE A 6 17.28 15.00 -17.35
CA PHE A 6 16.82 15.99 -18.31
C PHE A 6 16.60 15.36 -19.68
N ILE A 7 15.64 15.89 -20.44
CA ILE A 7 15.40 15.56 -21.84
C ILE A 7 15.58 16.82 -22.66
N ASN A 8 16.43 16.75 -23.69
CA ASN A 8 16.55 17.78 -24.70
C ASN A 8 15.46 17.58 -25.78
N ASN A 9 14.53 18.52 -25.94
CA ASN A 9 13.45 18.38 -26.92
C ASN A 9 13.93 18.46 -28.38
N LYS A 10 15.15 18.96 -28.65
CA LYS A 10 15.70 19.08 -30.01
C LYS A 10 16.40 17.81 -30.47
N THR A 11 17.22 17.21 -29.61
CA THR A 11 17.99 15.99 -29.94
C THR A 11 17.32 14.72 -29.44
N LYS A 12 16.29 14.84 -28.59
CA LYS A 12 15.63 13.74 -27.87
C LYS A 12 16.58 12.91 -26.98
N GLU A 13 17.74 13.46 -26.65
CA GLU A 13 18.70 12.80 -25.78
C GLU A 13 18.33 13.01 -24.31
N GLU A 14 18.37 11.92 -23.56
CA GLU A 14 18.21 11.93 -22.11
C GLU A 14 19.60 11.93 -21.46
N PHE A 15 19.85 12.86 -20.54
CA PHE A 15 21.09 12.90 -19.78
C PHE A 15 20.81 13.14 -18.29
N THR A 16 21.72 12.67 -17.45
CA THR A 16 21.60 12.71 -15.99
C THR A 16 22.76 13.52 -15.46
N GLU A 17 22.47 14.59 -14.72
CA GLU A 17 23.49 15.52 -14.24
C GLU A 17 23.34 15.75 -12.73
N PHE A 18 24.49 15.87 -12.06
CA PHE A 18 24.59 16.09 -10.62
C PHE A 18 24.74 17.59 -10.38
N MET A 19 23.70 18.26 -9.88
CA MET A 19 23.74 19.72 -9.69
C MET A 19 22.91 20.17 -8.49
N SER A 20 23.20 21.36 -7.98
CA SER A 20 22.37 21.99 -6.95
C SER A 20 21.05 22.52 -7.54
N MET A 21 20.01 22.67 -6.72
CA MET A 21 18.71 23.19 -7.16
C MET A 21 18.84 24.62 -7.75
N SER A 22 19.73 25.44 -7.17
CA SER A 22 20.01 26.80 -7.63
C SER A 22 20.66 26.85 -9.02
N GLU A 23 21.51 25.89 -9.33
CA GLU A 23 22.14 25.76 -10.65
C GLU A 23 21.16 25.22 -11.69
N LYS A 24 20.30 24.27 -11.29
CA LYS A 24 19.22 23.75 -12.12
C LYS A 24 18.27 24.85 -12.61
N ASP A 25 17.85 25.76 -11.72
CA ASP A 25 16.97 26.88 -12.11
C ASP A 25 17.65 27.82 -13.11
N LYS A 26 18.94 28.09 -12.94
CA LYS A 26 19.73 28.89 -13.89
C LYS A 26 19.88 28.16 -15.23
N TYR A 27 20.12 26.86 -15.21
CA TYR A 27 20.29 26.01 -16.38
C TYR A 27 19.00 25.90 -17.20
N LEU A 28 17.85 25.69 -16.56
CA LEU A 28 16.54 25.66 -17.20
C LEU A 28 16.13 27.02 -17.79
N LYS A 29 16.46 28.13 -17.10
CA LYS A 29 16.22 29.49 -17.63
C LYS A 29 17.05 29.79 -18.87
N LYS A 30 18.32 29.34 -18.90
CA LYS A 30 19.23 29.54 -20.03
C LYS A 30 18.89 28.60 -21.20
N ASN A 31 18.42 27.39 -20.91
CA ASN A 31 18.17 26.34 -21.88
C ASN A 31 16.69 25.93 -21.92
N LYS A 32 15.83 26.81 -22.49
CA LYS A 32 14.38 26.59 -22.65
C LYS A 32 13.98 25.30 -23.42
N HIS A 33 14.94 24.68 -24.11
CA HIS A 33 14.73 23.45 -24.88
C HIS A 33 14.88 22.17 -24.04
N ILE A 34 15.36 22.29 -22.81
CA ILE A 34 15.60 21.18 -21.89
C ILE A 34 14.46 21.13 -20.89
N LYS A 35 13.84 19.95 -20.74
CA LYS A 35 12.79 19.71 -19.73
C LYS A 35 13.31 18.70 -18.72
N GLN A 36 13.01 18.91 -17.45
CA GLN A 36 13.27 17.91 -16.43
C GLN A 36 12.26 16.77 -16.62
N THR A 37 12.76 15.53 -16.68
CA THR A 37 11.92 14.34 -16.74
C THR A 37 12.16 13.52 -15.49
N LEU A 38 11.08 13.12 -14.83
CA LEU A 38 11.13 12.13 -13.77
C LEU A 38 11.41 10.77 -14.42
N LYS A 39 12.64 10.29 -14.31
CA LYS A 39 12.95 8.90 -14.65
C LYS A 39 12.19 8.00 -13.68
N THR A 40 11.77 6.83 -14.18
CA THR A 40 10.91 5.84 -13.53
C THR A 40 10.97 5.92 -12.01
N ILE A 41 9.87 6.35 -11.39
CA ILE A 41 9.71 6.27 -9.95
C ILE A 41 9.70 4.77 -9.64
N ASN A 42 10.78 4.26 -9.08
CA ASN A 42 10.79 2.92 -8.50
C ASN A 42 9.89 2.98 -7.26
N ILE A 43 8.58 2.79 -7.46
CA ILE A 43 7.61 2.70 -6.38
C ILE A 43 7.91 1.40 -5.65
N ILE A 44 8.61 1.50 -4.53
CA ILE A 44 8.77 0.38 -3.60
C ILE A 44 7.43 0.25 -2.86
N SER A 45 6.53 -0.57 -3.39
CA SER A 45 5.26 -0.90 -2.74
C SER A 45 5.51 -1.87 -1.58
N GLY A 46 6.00 -1.37 -0.43
CA GLY A 46 6.14 -2.24 0.74
C GLY A 46 7.10 -1.74 1.81
N THR A 47 6.75 -0.67 2.50
CA THR A 47 7.36 -0.36 3.82
C THR A 47 6.25 -0.33 4.87
N GLY A 48 6.03 -1.48 5.51
CA GLY A 48 5.14 -1.64 6.66
C GLY A 48 3.74 -2.15 6.30
N GLY A 49 3.31 -3.23 6.94
CA GLY A 49 1.91 -3.64 6.93
C GLY A 49 1.02 -2.60 7.63
N ILE A 50 -0.29 -2.63 7.36
CA ILE A 50 -1.26 -1.75 8.03
C ILE A 50 -1.20 -2.05 9.54
N ARG A 51 -0.66 -1.10 10.31
CA ARG A 51 -0.61 -1.21 11.77
C ARG A 51 -2.01 -0.95 12.30
N ASN A 52 -2.73 -2.03 12.61
CA ASN A 52 -4.05 -1.93 13.22
C ASN A 52 -3.93 -1.41 14.66
N ASP A 53 -4.52 -0.25 14.91
CA ASP A 53 -4.66 0.32 16.26
C ASP A 53 -5.58 -0.53 17.15
N SER A 54 -5.43 -0.41 18.47
CA SER A 54 -6.30 -1.03 19.48
C SER A 54 -7.77 -0.65 19.27
N GLY A 55 -8.06 0.61 18.95
CA GLY A 55 -9.43 1.07 18.68
C GLY A 55 -10.04 0.38 17.45
N TRP A 56 -9.22 0.14 16.41
CA TRP A 56 -9.68 -0.58 15.22
C TRP A 56 -10.01 -2.05 15.53
N LYS A 57 -9.21 -2.71 16.39
CA LYS A 57 -9.49 -4.09 16.83
C LYS A 57 -10.80 -4.21 17.60
N GLU A 58 -11.17 -3.22 18.40
CA GLU A 58 -12.45 -3.20 19.11
C GLU A 58 -13.63 -3.08 18.15
N VAL A 59 -13.52 -2.21 17.14
CA VAL A 59 -14.53 -2.07 16.09
C VAL A 59 -14.69 -3.39 15.32
N GLN A 60 -13.57 -4.01 14.94
CA GLN A 60 -13.58 -5.32 14.27
C GLN A 60 -14.25 -6.39 15.14
N SER A 61 -13.98 -6.38 16.46
CA SER A 61 -14.59 -7.32 17.41
C SER A 61 -16.11 -7.12 17.51
N LYS A 62 -16.59 -5.87 17.60
CA LYS A 62 -18.04 -5.55 17.63
C LYS A 62 -18.75 -5.97 16.34
N ILE A 63 -18.12 -5.74 15.19
CA ILE A 63 -18.66 -6.15 13.88
C ILE A 63 -18.71 -7.68 13.79
N ALA A 64 -17.67 -8.36 14.30
CA ALA A 64 -17.61 -9.81 14.33
C ALA A 64 -18.66 -10.44 15.26
N GLU A 65 -18.90 -9.85 16.43
CA GLU A 65 -19.95 -10.27 17.37
C GLU A 65 -21.35 -10.11 16.77
N ARG A 66 -21.59 -9.03 16.00
CA ARG A 66 -22.88 -8.80 15.35
C ARG A 66 -23.13 -9.71 14.15
N ASN A 67 -22.08 -10.21 13.50
CA ASN A 67 -22.17 -11.04 12.28
C ASN A 67 -21.54 -12.43 12.48
N PRO A 68 -22.11 -13.28 13.35
CA PRO A 68 -21.59 -14.61 13.62
C PRO A 68 -21.67 -15.49 12.37
N GLY A 69 -20.64 -16.32 12.13
CA GLY A 69 -20.63 -17.27 11.01
C GLY A 69 -19.91 -16.80 9.75
N THR A 70 -19.55 -15.52 9.66
CA THR A 70 -18.76 -15.00 8.53
C THR A 70 -17.27 -15.35 8.65
N PRO A 71 -16.51 -15.43 7.53
CA PRO A 71 -15.06 -15.58 7.56
C PRO A 71 -14.38 -14.47 8.37
N PHE A 72 -14.92 -13.24 8.31
CA PHE A 72 -14.47 -12.10 9.08
C PHE A 72 -14.63 -12.32 10.59
N ALA A 73 -15.80 -12.79 11.03
CA ALA A 73 -16.04 -13.09 12.44
C ALA A 73 -15.18 -14.24 12.97
N SER A 74 -14.72 -15.16 12.10
CA SER A 74 -13.76 -16.19 12.49
C SER A 74 -12.35 -15.67 12.76
N GLN A 75 -11.98 -14.53 12.17
CA GLN A 75 -10.65 -13.94 12.31
C GLN A 75 -10.59 -12.89 13.43
N HIS A 76 -11.68 -12.13 13.61
CA HIS A 76 -11.71 -10.99 14.52
C HIS A 76 -12.69 -11.14 15.70
N GLY A 77 -13.52 -12.19 15.72
CA GLY A 77 -14.51 -12.41 16.77
C GLY A 77 -14.01 -13.29 17.90
N LYS A 78 -14.56 -13.10 19.10
CA LYS A 78 -14.42 -14.03 20.23
C LYS A 78 -15.40 -15.18 20.06
N ALA A 79 -14.96 -16.30 19.48
CA ALA A 79 -15.78 -17.49 19.41
C ALA A 79 -15.81 -18.21 20.76
N SER A 80 -17.00 -18.46 21.32
CA SER A 80 -17.13 -19.29 22.52
C SER A 80 -16.79 -20.75 22.20
N THR A 81 -16.28 -21.50 23.18
CA THR A 81 -15.99 -22.93 23.03
C THR A 81 -17.21 -23.72 22.55
N LYS A 82 -18.42 -23.30 22.94
CA LYS A 82 -19.67 -23.90 22.46
C LYS A 82 -19.87 -23.66 20.96
N ASP A 83 -19.68 -22.44 20.49
CA ASP A 83 -19.85 -22.07 19.08
C ASP A 83 -18.84 -22.77 18.17
N ILE A 84 -17.59 -22.92 18.65
CA ILE A 84 -16.54 -23.65 17.95
C ILE A 84 -16.94 -25.12 17.80
N LYS A 85 -17.38 -25.77 18.88
CA LYS A 85 -17.81 -27.18 18.84
C LYS A 85 -19.03 -27.37 17.96
N THR A 86 -20.03 -26.50 18.04
CA THR A 86 -21.20 -26.53 17.16
C THR A 86 -20.80 -26.39 15.70
N ARG A 87 -19.92 -25.44 15.37
CA ARG A 87 -19.41 -25.26 14.00
C ARG A 87 -18.61 -26.47 13.52
N GLN A 88 -17.81 -27.10 14.36
CA GLN A 88 -17.08 -28.33 14.03
C GLN A 88 -18.03 -29.49 13.72
N VAL A 89 -19.08 -29.66 14.50
CA VAL A 89 -20.12 -30.69 14.26
C VAL A 89 -20.85 -30.39 12.94
N LEU A 90 -21.28 -29.15 12.72
CA LEU A 90 -21.94 -28.75 11.47
C LEU A 90 -21.04 -28.93 10.24
N LYS A 91 -19.74 -28.66 10.35
CA LYS A 91 -18.75 -28.95 9.30
C LYS A 91 -18.56 -30.45 9.08
N LYS A 92 -18.52 -31.26 10.15
CA LYS A 92 -18.42 -32.72 10.06
C LYS A 92 -19.62 -33.34 9.33
N HIS A 93 -20.81 -32.77 9.53
CA HIS A 93 -22.04 -33.19 8.87
C HIS A 93 -22.28 -32.50 7.51
N GLY A 94 -21.33 -31.71 6.99
CA GLY A 94 -21.40 -31.12 5.65
C GLY A 94 -22.43 -29.99 5.50
N ILE A 95 -22.98 -29.48 6.59
CA ILE A 95 -23.99 -28.41 6.59
C ILE A 95 -23.33 -27.04 6.35
N LEU A 96 -22.08 -26.88 6.80
CA LEU A 96 -21.26 -25.69 6.52
C LEU A 96 -20.13 -26.05 5.56
N PRO A 97 -19.83 -25.19 4.56
CA PRO A 97 -18.69 -25.38 3.69
C PRO A 97 -17.38 -25.40 4.49
N LYS A 98 -16.41 -26.16 3.96
CA LYS A 98 -15.15 -26.50 4.63
C LYS A 98 -14.32 -25.26 4.96
#